data_AF-A0A800JYN4-F1
#
_entry.id   AF-A0A800JYN4-F1
#
_cell.length_a   1.000
_cell.length_b   1.000
_cell.length_c   1.000
_cell.angle_alpha   90.00
_cell.angle_beta   90.00
_cell.angle_gamma   90.00
#
_symmetry.space_group_name_H-M   'P 1'
#
loop_
_entity.id
_entity.type
_entity.pdbx_description
1 polymer ?
#
loop_
_entity_poly.entity_id
_entity_poly.type
_entity_poly.pdbx_seq_one_letter_code
_entity_poly.pdbx_strand_id
1 'polypeptide(L)'
;SRYNDISRAQLEAAGLKVLAESEEGGVHMAVSSDQFRVIYFQGHPEYDINSLLKEYKREVGGFLAGELDEPPPFPEQYFSAQAAELAAEYLEKAKRAQDAGEPLPAMPERELEALLDNTWGDTAKAIVNNWLGLVYQLTDLDRKRQFMPGVDPEDPLGLVRASS
;
A
#
# COMPACT_ATOMS: atom_id res chain seq x y z
N SER A 1 12.55 0.12 -3.36
CA SER A 1 12.70 0.37 -4.82
C SER A 1 11.74 -0.50 -5.62
N ARG A 2 10.68 0.08 -6.21
CA ARG A 2 9.70 -0.62 -7.06
C ARG A 2 10.17 -0.62 -8.51
N TYR A 3 10.83 -1.70 -8.94
CA TYR A 3 11.36 -1.83 -10.31
C TYR A 3 10.30 -2.17 -11.38
N ASN A 4 9.03 -2.33 -11.01
CA ASN A 4 7.93 -2.77 -11.90
C ASN A 4 6.70 -1.83 -11.85
N ASP A 5 6.92 -0.51 -11.74
CA ASP A 5 5.81 0.43 -11.75
C ASP A 5 5.20 0.52 -13.17
N ILE A 6 3.88 0.36 -13.29
CA ILE A 6 3.13 0.48 -14.55
C ILE A 6 2.33 1.79 -14.49
N SER A 7 2.69 2.73 -15.36
CA SER A 7 2.05 4.04 -15.42
C SER A 7 0.56 3.97 -15.78
N ARG A 8 -0.20 5.00 -15.37
CA ARG A 8 -1.59 5.23 -15.82
C ARG A 8 -1.74 5.07 -17.33
N ALA A 9 -0.88 5.75 -18.09
CA ALA A 9 -0.96 5.75 -19.55
C ALA A 9 -0.82 4.34 -20.14
N GLN A 10 0.04 3.49 -19.56
CA GLN A 10 0.19 2.10 -20.02
C GLN A 10 -1.05 1.25 -19.71
N LEU A 11 -1.67 1.44 -18.54
CA LEU A 11 -2.90 0.73 -18.17
C LEU A 11 -4.08 1.18 -19.05
N GLU A 12 -4.25 2.49 -19.23
CA GLU A 12 -5.31 3.05 -20.07
C GLU A 12 -5.14 2.65 -21.55
N ALA A 13 -3.91 2.62 -22.07
CA ALA A 13 -3.61 2.10 -23.41
C ALA A 13 -3.94 0.61 -23.56
N ALA A 14 -3.89 -0.16 -22.47
CA ALA A 14 -4.32 -1.56 -22.44
C ALA A 14 -5.85 -1.73 -22.26
N GLY A 15 -6.61 -0.64 -22.22
CA GLY A 15 -8.07 -0.66 -22.04
C GLY A 15 -8.52 -0.84 -20.60
N LEU A 16 -7.60 -0.71 -19.63
CA LEU A 16 -7.92 -0.75 -18.21
C LEU A 16 -8.34 0.64 -17.71
N LYS A 17 -9.16 0.66 -16.66
CA LYS A 17 -9.58 1.91 -16.01
C LYS A 17 -8.89 2.04 -14.67
N VAL A 18 -8.17 3.14 -14.47
CA VAL A 18 -7.55 3.46 -13.18
C VAL A 18 -8.61 4.04 -12.25
N LEU A 19 -8.73 3.48 -11.04
CA LEU A 19 -9.68 3.92 -10.02
C LEU A 19 -9.02 4.71 -8.88
N ALA A 20 -7.75 4.41 -8.59
CA ALA A 20 -6.99 5.10 -7.55
C ALA A 20 -5.52 5.25 -7.94
N GLU A 21 -5.00 6.45 -7.77
CA GLU A 21 -3.58 6.78 -7.93
C GLU A 21 -3.16 7.80 -6.86
N SER A 22 -1.86 7.92 -6.65
CA SER A 22 -1.26 9.02 -5.91
C SER A 22 -0.20 9.71 -6.76
N GLU A 23 0.04 11.00 -6.51
CA GLU A 23 1.07 11.77 -7.22
C GLU A 23 2.48 11.20 -6.97
N GLU A 24 2.70 10.60 -5.80
CA GLU A 24 4.01 10.14 -5.34
C GLU A 24 4.22 8.62 -5.52
N GLY A 25 3.17 7.82 -5.34
CA GLY A 25 3.20 6.35 -5.37
C GLY A 25 2.63 5.71 -6.64
N GLY A 26 2.19 6.51 -7.60
CA GLY A 26 1.69 6.03 -8.89
C GLY A 26 0.31 5.35 -8.79
N VAL A 27 0.01 4.44 -9.72
CA VAL A 27 -1.30 3.78 -9.77
C VAL A 27 -1.43 2.74 -8.67
N HIS A 28 -2.44 2.87 -7.82
CA HIS A 28 -2.68 1.92 -6.73
C HIS A 28 -3.68 0.83 -7.14
N MET A 29 -4.72 1.21 -7.88
CA MET A 29 -5.80 0.30 -8.28
C MET A 29 -6.31 0.61 -9.69
N ALA A 30 -6.46 -0.44 -10.49
CA ALA A 30 -7.11 -0.39 -11.80
C ALA A 30 -8.05 -1.58 -11.98
N VAL A 31 -8.95 -1.51 -12.94
CA VAL A 31 -9.92 -2.55 -13.25
C VAL A 31 -9.99 -2.80 -14.76
N SER A 32 -10.53 -3.95 -15.14
CA SER A 32 -10.88 -4.26 -16.54
C SER A 32 -11.80 -3.17 -17.14
N SER A 33 -11.91 -3.14 -18.47
CA SER A 33 -12.74 -2.16 -19.20
C SER A 33 -14.20 -2.11 -18.70
N ASP A 34 -14.76 -3.28 -18.38
CA ASP A 34 -16.09 -3.49 -17.78
C ASP A 34 -16.18 -3.14 -16.29
N GLN A 35 -15.06 -2.74 -15.69
CA GLN A 35 -14.90 -2.34 -14.29
C GLN A 35 -15.23 -3.41 -13.25
N PHE A 36 -15.34 -4.67 -13.66
CA PHE A 36 -15.86 -5.73 -12.80
C PHE A 36 -15.03 -7.02 -12.81
N ARG A 37 -14.68 -7.53 -14.00
CA ARG A 37 -14.14 -8.89 -14.14
C ARG A 37 -12.75 -9.06 -13.53
N VAL A 38 -11.91 -8.03 -13.59
CA VAL A 38 -10.55 -8.09 -13.06
C VAL A 38 -10.25 -6.81 -12.29
N ILE A 39 -9.71 -6.97 -11.08
CA ILE A 39 -9.19 -5.87 -10.26
C ILE A 39 -7.67 -6.06 -10.15
N TYR A 40 -6.93 -5.01 -10.45
CA TYR A 40 -5.47 -4.94 -10.40
C TYR A 40 -5.04 -4.04 -9.25
N PHE A 41 -4.08 -4.52 -8.45
CA PHE A 41 -3.41 -3.74 -7.42
C PHE A 41 -1.92 -3.69 -7.73
N GLN A 42 -1.30 -2.51 -7.69
CA GLN A 42 0.17 -2.40 -7.77
C GLN A 42 0.81 -2.16 -6.40
N GLY A 43 0.03 -1.82 -5.37
CA GLY A 43 0.51 -1.61 -4.01
C GLY A 43 0.19 -2.77 -3.07
N HIS A 44 1.11 -3.07 -2.16
CA HIS A 44 0.84 -3.89 -0.98
C HIS A 44 1.13 -3.07 0.27
N PRO A 45 0.12 -2.44 0.87
CA PRO A 45 0.35 -1.57 2.02
C PRO A 45 0.90 -2.31 3.23
N GLU A 46 0.58 -3.60 3.41
CA GLU A 46 1.23 -4.41 4.45
C GLU A 46 2.73 -4.67 4.18
N TYR A 47 3.14 -4.76 2.92
CA TYR A 47 4.54 -4.93 2.55
C TYR A 47 5.27 -3.60 2.57
N ASP A 48 4.62 -2.51 2.18
CA ASP A 48 5.17 -1.16 2.22
C ASP A 48 5.43 -0.74 3.67
N ILE A 49 4.49 -1.00 4.59
CA ILE A 49 4.66 -0.71 6.01
C ILE A 49 5.90 -1.42 6.57
N ASN A 50 5.97 -2.74 6.40
CA ASN A 50 7.09 -3.52 6.93
C ASN A 50 8.43 -3.22 6.22
N SER A 51 8.39 -2.83 4.95
CA SER A 51 9.59 -2.52 4.18
C SER A 51 10.17 -1.17 4.58
N LEU A 52 9.33 -0.14 4.74
CA LEU A 52 9.76 1.17 5.21
C LEU A 52 10.37 1.10 6.61
N LEU A 53 9.83 0.29 7.53
CA LEU A 53 10.47 0.09 8.85
C LEU A 53 11.87 -0.50 8.72
N LYS A 54 12.02 -1.51 7.85
CA LYS A 54 13.30 -2.20 7.64
C LYS A 54 14.33 -1.29 6.98
N GLU A 55 13.90 -0.47 6.01
CA GLU A 55 14.74 0.53 5.36
C GLU A 55 15.21 1.58 6.39
N TYR A 56 14.29 2.14 7.18
CA TYR A 56 14.63 3.08 8.24
C TYR A 56 15.59 2.47 9.28
N LYS A 57 15.31 1.25 9.78
CA LYS A 57 16.20 0.54 10.73
C LYS A 57 17.60 0.34 10.16
N ARG A 58 17.71 -0.03 8.89
CA ARG A 58 19.01 -0.22 8.21
C ARG A 58 19.79 1.08 8.17
N GLU A 59 19.15 2.19 7.82
CA GLU A 59 19.80 3.50 7.76
C GLU A 59 20.19 4.01 9.15
N VAL A 60 19.35 3.80 10.17
CA VAL A 60 19.71 4.12 11.56
C VAL A 60 20.92 3.29 12.01
N GLY A 61 20.97 2.00 11.64
CA GLY A 61 22.13 1.15 11.88
C GLY A 61 23.40 1.69 11.21
N GLY A 62 23.31 2.12 9.96
CA GLY A 62 24.42 2.77 9.24
C GLY A 62 24.89 4.05 9.90
N PHE A 63 23.97 4.92 10.33
CA PHE A 63 24.30 6.12 11.09
C PHE A 63 25.03 5.80 12.40
N LEU A 64 24.51 4.85 13.20
CA LEU A 64 25.15 4.42 14.44
C LEU A 64 26.48 3.69 14.23
N ALA A 65 26.73 3.15 13.04
CA ALA A 65 28.01 2.57 12.64
C ALA A 65 29.01 3.62 12.10
N GLY A 66 28.57 4.88 11.93
CA GLY A 66 29.37 5.95 11.31
C GLY A 66 29.48 5.83 9.79
N GLU A 67 28.62 5.04 9.15
CA GLU A 67 28.51 4.93 7.69
C GLU A 67 27.72 6.10 7.08
N LEU A 68 26.88 6.76 7.89
CA LEU A 68 26.16 7.98 7.54
C LEU A 68 26.56 9.09 8.52
N ASP A 69 26.80 10.29 8.00
CA ASP A 69 27.21 11.45 8.80
C ASP A 69 26.06 12.05 9.63
N GLU A 70 24.83 11.90 9.14
CA GLU A 70 23.61 12.46 9.72
C GLU A 70 22.57 11.37 9.99
N PRO A 71 21.72 11.54 11.02
CA PRO A 71 20.62 10.60 11.27
C PRO A 71 19.64 10.62 10.09
N PRO A 72 19.13 9.45 9.66
CA PRO A 72 18.18 9.41 8.56
C PRO A 72 16.90 10.16 8.91
N PRO A 73 16.29 10.86 7.94
CA PRO A 73 14.99 11.48 8.15
C PRO A 73 13.92 10.41 8.42
N PHE A 74 12.84 10.81 9.09
CA PHE A 74 11.68 9.92 9.19
C PHE A 74 11.04 9.75 7.81
N PRO A 75 10.58 8.53 7.45
CA PRO A 75 9.85 8.34 6.20
C PRO A 75 8.57 9.19 6.20
N GLU A 76 8.28 9.83 5.06
CA GLU A 76 7.13 10.71 4.93
C GLU A 76 5.81 9.94 5.12
N GLN A 77 4.87 10.53 5.86
CA GLN A 77 3.51 10.01 6.11
C GLN A 77 3.47 8.56 6.66
N TYR A 78 4.57 8.08 7.23
CA TYR A 78 4.72 6.69 7.65
C TYR A 78 4.59 6.51 9.16
N PHE A 79 5.29 7.34 9.93
CA PHE A 79 5.18 7.32 11.39
C PHE A 79 4.00 8.18 11.85
N SER A 80 3.14 7.59 12.68
CA SER A 80 2.26 8.37 13.54
C SER A 80 3.08 9.26 14.48
N ALA A 81 2.47 10.30 15.06
CA ALA A 81 3.16 11.17 16.02
C ALA A 81 3.82 10.38 17.17
N GLN A 82 3.12 9.35 17.66
CA GLN A 82 3.62 8.47 18.73
C GLN A 82 4.81 7.61 18.27
N ALA A 83 4.75 7.07 17.04
CA ALA A 83 5.87 6.31 16.47
C ALA A 83 7.10 7.20 16.24
N ALA A 84 6.90 8.44 15.79
CA ALA A 84 7.98 9.41 15.58
C ALA A 84 8.65 9.81 16.90
N GLU A 85 7.87 10.05 17.96
CA GLU A 85 8.42 10.30 19.30
C GLU A 85 9.24 9.11 19.82
N LEU A 86 8.72 7.89 19.69
CA LEU A 86 9.43 6.68 20.10
C LEU A 86 10.73 6.47 19.32
N ALA A 87 10.72 6.71 18.00
CA ALA A 87 11.90 6.62 17.15
C ALA A 87 12.94 7.69 17.49
N ALA A 88 12.51 8.93 17.78
CA ALA A 88 13.39 10.01 18.21
C ALA A 88 14.04 9.71 19.57
N GLU A 89 13.26 9.22 20.53
CA GLU A 89 13.79 8.81 21.83
C GLU A 89 14.82 7.69 21.71
N TYR A 90 14.59 6.73 20.83
CA TYR A 90 15.54 5.66 20.57
C TYR A 90 16.86 6.22 20.02
N LEU A 91 16.81 7.10 19.01
CA LEU A 91 18.01 7.73 18.43
C LEU A 91 18.81 8.50 19.49
N GLU A 92 18.14 9.28 20.33
CA GLU A 92 18.78 10.01 21.43
C GLU A 92 19.46 9.07 22.44
N LYS A 93 18.80 7.97 22.82
CA LYS A 93 19.36 6.96 23.73
C LYS A 93 20.55 6.25 23.09
N ALA A 94 20.45 5.88 21.81
CA ALA A 94 21.51 5.20 21.08
C ALA A 94 22.74 6.08 20.88
N LYS A 95 22.54 7.36 20.56
CA LYS A 95 23.64 8.33 20.44
C LYS A 95 24.37 8.54 21.77
N ARG A 96 23.64 8.67 22.88
CA ARG A 96 24.26 8.77 24.21
C ARG A 96 25.07 7.53 24.58
N ALA A 97 24.55 6.34 24.28
CA ALA A 97 25.28 5.10 24.49
C ALA A 97 26.57 5.06 23.64
N GLN A 98 26.47 5.46 22.38
CA GLN A 98 27.62 5.57 21.47
C GLN A 98 28.69 6.54 22.00
N ASP A 99 28.29 7.75 22.40
CA ASP A 99 29.18 8.78 22.96
C ASP A 99 29.84 8.33 24.27
N ALA A 100 29.13 7.53 25.08
CA ALA A 100 29.63 6.96 26.33
C ALA A 100 30.49 5.68 26.14
N GLY A 101 30.57 5.13 24.92
CA GLY A 101 31.21 3.84 24.64
C GLY A 101 30.46 2.64 25.23
N GLU A 102 29.17 2.80 25.50
CA GLU A 102 28.28 1.76 26.02
C GLU A 102 27.66 0.93 24.87
N PRO A 103 27.19 -0.30 25.15
CA PRO A 103 26.47 -1.10 24.17
C PRO A 103 25.21 -0.36 23.67
N LEU A 104 24.99 -0.37 22.35
CA LEU A 104 23.80 0.24 21.76
C LEU A 104 22.52 -0.46 22.27
N PRO A 105 21.48 0.31 22.63
CA PRO A 105 20.18 -0.27 22.98
C PRO A 105 19.57 -0.97 21.76
N ALA A 106 18.79 -2.02 22.01
CA ALA A 106 17.99 -2.66 20.97
C ALA A 106 16.89 -1.70 20.47
N MET A 107 16.67 -1.68 19.16
CA MET A 107 15.60 -0.88 18.57
C MET A 107 14.23 -1.44 19.02
N PRO A 108 13.27 -0.58 19.43
CA PRO A 108 11.93 -1.00 19.84
C PRO A 108 11.05 -1.32 18.63
N GLU A 109 11.45 -2.32 17.83
CA GLU A 109 10.80 -2.66 16.56
C GLU A 109 9.33 -3.04 16.74
N ARG A 110 9.01 -3.85 17.75
CA ARG A 110 7.63 -4.32 17.98
C ARG A 110 6.71 -3.19 18.42
N GLU A 111 7.21 -2.30 19.26
CA GLU A 111 6.48 -1.12 19.71
C GLU A 111 6.26 -0.14 18.56
N LEU A 112 7.27 0.06 17.70
CA LEU A 112 7.13 0.84 16.48
C LEU A 112 6.09 0.21 15.55
N GLU A 113 6.20 -1.08 15.24
CA GLU A 113 5.26 -1.83 14.39
C GLU A 113 3.80 -1.70 14.87
N ALA A 114 3.56 -1.74 16.18
CA ALA A 114 2.23 -1.60 16.75
C ALA A 114 1.63 -0.20 16.61
N LEU A 115 2.46 0.82 16.37
CA LEU A 115 2.07 2.22 16.20
C LEU A 115 1.97 2.65 14.72
N LEU A 116 2.25 1.73 13.78
CA LEU A 116 2.10 1.95 12.35
C LEU A 116 0.63 1.81 11.97
N ASP A 117 0.11 2.81 11.27
CA ASP A 117 -1.29 2.82 10.84
C ASP A 117 -1.43 2.02 9.52
N ASN A 118 -2.17 0.91 9.56
CA ASN A 118 -2.56 0.19 8.36
C ASN A 118 -3.90 0.72 7.83
N THR A 119 -3.90 2.00 7.44
CA THR A 119 -5.06 2.71 6.86
C THR A 119 -5.66 2.01 5.64
N TRP A 120 -4.88 1.13 5.00
CA TRP A 120 -5.34 0.38 3.84
C TRP A 120 -6.19 -0.83 4.18
N GLY A 121 -6.02 -1.43 5.36
CA GLY A 121 -6.71 -2.67 5.72
C GLY A 121 -8.23 -2.54 5.64
N ASP A 122 -8.80 -1.44 6.09
CA ASP A 122 -10.25 -1.23 6.07
C ASP A 122 -10.76 -0.83 4.69
N THR A 123 -9.98 -0.04 3.95
CA THR A 123 -10.30 0.32 2.55
C THR A 123 -10.29 -0.90 1.64
N ALA A 124 -9.28 -1.77 1.77
CA ALA A 124 -9.18 -3.02 1.01
C ALA A 124 -10.31 -3.99 1.34
N LYS A 125 -10.65 -4.15 2.64
CA LYS A 125 -11.83 -4.94 3.05
C LYS A 125 -13.10 -4.41 2.41
N ALA A 126 -13.31 -3.08 2.39
CA ALA A 126 -14.49 -2.48 1.76
C ALA A 126 -14.53 -2.76 0.26
N ILE A 127 -13.41 -2.61 -0.46
CA ILE A 127 -13.32 -2.91 -1.90
C ILE A 127 -13.66 -4.38 -2.17
N VAL A 128 -13.06 -5.31 -1.43
CA VAL A 128 -13.30 -6.75 -1.60
C VAL A 128 -14.75 -7.11 -1.28
N ASN A 129 -15.32 -6.58 -0.20
CA ASN A 129 -16.72 -6.83 0.15
C ASN A 129 -17.69 -6.31 -0.92
N ASN A 130 -17.44 -5.11 -1.46
CA ASN A 130 -18.24 -4.55 -2.56
C ASN A 130 -18.14 -5.43 -3.81
N TRP A 131 -16.93 -5.84 -4.18
CA TRP A 131 -16.71 -6.70 -5.33
C TRP A 131 -17.37 -8.07 -5.18
N LEU A 132 -17.25 -8.71 -4.01
CA LEU A 132 -17.95 -9.97 -3.72
C LEU A 132 -19.47 -9.79 -3.85
N GLY A 133 -20.01 -8.68 -3.34
CA GLY A 133 -21.42 -8.34 -3.50
C GLY A 133 -21.84 -8.28 -4.98
N LEU A 134 -21.03 -7.65 -5.83
CA LEU A 134 -21.26 -7.60 -7.28
C LEU A 134 -21.15 -8.99 -7.92
N VAL A 135 -20.19 -9.82 -7.53
CA VAL A 135 -20.07 -11.21 -8.00
C VAL A 135 -21.36 -11.98 -7.73
N TYR A 136 -21.91 -11.90 -6.52
CA TYR A 136 -23.17 -12.55 -6.18
C TYR A 136 -24.37 -12.04 -6.99
N GLN A 137 -24.36 -10.77 -7.39
CA GLN A 137 -25.48 -10.16 -8.11
C GLN A 137 -25.44 -10.39 -9.62
N LEU A 138 -24.24 -10.51 -10.19
CA LEU A 138 -24.04 -10.42 -11.64
C LEU A 138 -23.64 -11.75 -12.27
N THR A 139 -22.99 -12.64 -11.52
CA THR A 139 -22.44 -13.90 -12.07
C THR A 139 -23.42 -15.07 -11.92
N ASP A 140 -23.40 -15.99 -12.88
CA ASP A 140 -24.27 -17.17 -12.85
C ASP A 140 -23.75 -18.21 -11.83
N LEU A 141 -24.67 -18.96 -11.22
CA LEU A 141 -24.34 -20.08 -10.35
C LEU A 141 -23.83 -21.30 -11.14
N ASP A 142 -24.26 -21.45 -12.39
CA ASP A 142 -23.69 -22.44 -13.31
C ASP A 142 -22.32 -21.93 -13.80
N ARG A 143 -21.25 -22.58 -13.32
CA ARG A 143 -19.86 -22.31 -13.72
C ARG A 143 -19.57 -22.36 -15.24
N LYS A 144 -20.49 -22.88 -16.07
CA LYS A 144 -20.39 -22.84 -17.53
C LYS A 144 -20.86 -21.52 -18.14
N ARG A 145 -21.49 -20.66 -17.34
CA ARG A 145 -22.01 -19.35 -17.71
C ARG A 145 -21.31 -18.31 -16.84
N GLN A 146 -20.89 -17.21 -17.46
CA GLN A 146 -20.16 -16.15 -16.73
C GLN A 146 -21.11 -15.22 -15.98
N PHE A 147 -22.24 -14.85 -16.60
CA PHE A 147 -23.18 -13.88 -16.07
C PHE A 147 -24.60 -14.44 -16.00
N MET A 148 -25.38 -13.95 -15.05
CA MET A 148 -26.80 -14.28 -14.95
C MET A 148 -27.56 -13.85 -16.21
N PRO A 149 -28.70 -14.49 -16.53
CA PRO A 149 -29.54 -14.06 -17.64
C PRO A 149 -29.96 -12.59 -17.51
N GLY A 150 -29.74 -11.82 -18.58
CA GLY A 150 -30.12 -10.40 -18.64
C GLY A 150 -29.01 -9.41 -18.26
N VAL A 151 -27.86 -9.88 -17.79
CA VAL A 151 -26.65 -9.06 -17.60
C VAL A 151 -25.91 -8.95 -18.93
N ASP A 152 -25.61 -7.72 -19.36
CA ASP A 152 -24.76 -7.48 -20.53
C ASP A 152 -23.30 -7.82 -20.18
N PRO A 153 -22.66 -8.79 -20.85
CA PRO A 153 -21.26 -9.11 -20.58
C PRO A 153 -20.32 -7.91 -20.79
N GLU A 154 -20.60 -7.01 -21.73
CA GLU A 154 -19.72 -5.89 -22.05
C GLU A 154 -19.98 -4.67 -21.14
N ASP A 155 -21.13 -4.63 -20.47
CA ASP A 155 -21.48 -3.64 -19.46
C ASP A 155 -22.24 -4.26 -18.28
N PRO A 156 -21.60 -5.13 -17.49
CA PRO A 156 -22.27 -5.88 -16.44
C PRO A 156 -22.75 -4.98 -15.29
N LEU A 157 -22.21 -3.77 -15.21
CA LEU A 157 -22.58 -2.76 -14.20
C LEU A 157 -23.58 -1.72 -14.73
N GLY A 158 -23.93 -1.74 -16.03
CA GLY A 158 -24.81 -0.74 -16.64
C GLY A 158 -24.26 0.68 -16.59
N LEU A 159 -22.94 0.85 -16.61
CA LEU A 159 -22.25 2.13 -16.42
C LEU A 159 -22.02 2.88 -17.73
N VAL A 160 -22.16 2.22 -18.88
CA VAL A 160 -22.09 2.87 -20.18
C VAL A 160 -23.39 3.66 -20.37
N ARG A 161 -23.39 4.93 -19.95
CA ARG A 161 -24.52 5.83 -20.21
C ARG A 161 -24.84 5.80 -21.71
N ALA A 162 -26.10 5.51 -22.05
CA ALA A 162 -26.64 5.75 -23.37
C ALA A 162 -26.33 7.20 -23.75
N SER A 163 -25.48 7.38 -24.75
CA SER A 163 -25.16 8.69 -25.33
C SER A 163 -26.49 9.28 -25.81
N SER A 164 -26.96 10.34 -25.13
CA SER A 164 -28.08 11.16 -25.58
C SER A 164 -27.52 12.46 -26.14
#